data_AF-A0A7Y6ANG7-F1
#
_entry.id   AF-A0A7Y6ANG7-F1
#
_cell.length_a   1.000
_cell.length_b   1.000
_cell.length_c   1.000
_cell.angle_alpha   90.00
_cell.angle_beta   90.00
_cell.angle_gamma   90.00
#
_symmetry.space_group_name_H-M   'P 1'
#
loop_
_entity.id
_entity.type
_entity.pdbx_description
1 polymer ?
#
loop_
_entity_poly.entity_id
_entity_poly.type
_entity_poly.pdbx_seq_one_letter_code
_entity_poly.pdbx_strand_id
1 'polypeptide(L)'
;MLLTAMLDGSRVYAPTFTAEAWAELQRSEDRKRMVMPVCNVRAVAKTRGPLTRYFAHHRKRDCEVDHGGESPQHLAMKEALKLGIDRVPGWHAIVEHPHPSREWIIDVLAESDDFSRRVAFEVQLSSQTPENYFARSQRYFDSGAFPVWLIPRQLEYHETKVPVVVTGFGKTSEVPDDPSELLALPADQDFVMTGGSVGVFVEALLRQGPSWIHGTPNAQAEARRAVAEAVAVAAEAERMKQVAIKQQIEAMNDLSASPESAFGRHTVRTRMDIYLWGSLTCCWGCGEPMLVWDARTWAWGGGIPALKLKAAVDQKRLENHPEVHRAVDQWIRAAKPDVPKAAIKKRHTKASGRLYSAFVCPYCDSTMGQFFIAAIRPEKWSVLGNPGAVPPLLPAAVPPPVPAAVSPLAPAAVPATKISAATSSPALSRCRIHEIPREECDWCQKRPSPRLGRRY
;
A
#
# COMPACT_ATOMS: atom_id res chain seq x y z
N MET A 1 -20.56 27.39 37.55
CA MET A 1 -19.79 27.44 38.80
C MET A 1 -18.37 27.68 38.33
N LEU A 2 -17.64 28.64 38.89
CA LEU A 2 -16.28 29.00 38.50
C LEU A 2 -15.48 29.40 39.75
N LEU A 3 -14.17 29.20 39.75
CA LEU A 3 -13.27 29.68 40.82
C LEU A 3 -12.93 31.16 40.67
N THR A 4 -13.13 31.73 39.49
CA THR A 4 -12.76 33.12 39.20
C THR A 4 -13.97 34.00 38.85
N ALA A 5 -13.84 35.28 39.16
CA ALA A 5 -14.71 36.36 38.71
C ALA A 5 -13.86 37.60 38.40
N MET A 6 -14.48 38.62 37.80
CA MET A 6 -13.89 39.93 37.62
C MET A 6 -14.58 40.93 38.56
N LEU A 7 -13.80 41.71 39.30
CA LEU A 7 -14.26 42.83 40.10
C LEU A 7 -13.51 44.08 39.64
N ASP A 8 -14.23 45.06 39.11
CA ASP A 8 -13.68 46.34 38.63
C ASP A 8 -12.46 46.16 37.70
N GLY A 9 -12.55 45.19 36.78
CA GLY A 9 -11.50 44.84 35.82
C GLY A 9 -10.38 43.95 36.37
N SER A 10 -10.34 43.70 37.68
CA SER A 10 -9.36 42.83 38.33
C SER A 10 -9.92 41.41 38.49
N ARG A 11 -9.10 40.40 38.19
CA ARG A 11 -9.48 39.00 38.40
C ARG A 11 -9.39 38.66 39.88
N VAL A 12 -10.46 38.10 40.43
CA VAL A 12 -10.53 37.59 41.81
C VAL A 12 -10.65 36.08 41.79
N TYR A 13 -9.95 35.42 42.72
CA TYR A 13 -9.90 33.97 42.84
C TYR A 13 -10.52 33.54 44.17
N ALA A 14 -11.58 32.72 44.14
CA ALA A 14 -12.36 32.39 45.32
C ALA A 14 -11.56 31.67 46.42
N PRO A 15 -10.64 30.73 46.11
CA PRO A 15 -9.87 30.04 47.14
C PRO A 15 -8.87 30.90 47.91
N THR A 16 -8.44 32.06 47.37
CA THR A 16 -7.55 32.97 48.13
C THR A 16 -8.23 33.75 49.25
N PHE A 17 -9.57 33.70 49.35
CA PHE A 17 -10.30 34.37 50.43
C PHE A 17 -10.31 33.50 51.70
N THR A 18 -9.99 34.10 52.85
CA THR A 18 -10.29 33.50 54.16
C THR A 18 -11.81 33.40 54.36
N ALA A 19 -12.24 32.63 55.36
CA ALA A 19 -13.67 32.51 55.66
C ALA A 19 -14.31 33.88 55.98
N GLU A 20 -13.58 34.72 56.72
CA GLU A 20 -14.00 36.07 57.13
C GLU A 20 -14.04 37.00 55.91
N ALA A 21 -12.98 37.01 55.10
CA ALA A 21 -12.90 37.85 53.90
C ALA A 21 -13.97 37.46 52.86
N TRP A 22 -14.28 36.16 52.73
CA TRP A 22 -15.34 35.68 51.86
C TRP A 22 -16.72 36.11 52.36
N ALA A 23 -16.98 36.00 53.66
CA ALA A 23 -18.22 36.46 54.28
C ALA A 23 -18.38 37.98 54.16
N GLU A 24 -17.28 38.73 54.22
CA GLU A 24 -17.27 40.17 53.99
C GLU A 24 -17.59 40.51 52.53
N LEU A 25 -16.93 39.85 51.56
CA LEU A 25 -17.23 40.01 50.15
C LEU A 25 -18.72 39.78 49.86
N GLN A 26 -19.31 38.73 50.46
CA GLN A 26 -20.73 38.41 50.31
C GLN A 26 -21.69 39.48 50.86
N ARG A 27 -21.23 40.30 51.83
CA ARG A 27 -22.02 41.39 52.44
C ARG A 27 -21.74 42.76 51.82
N SER A 28 -20.54 42.95 51.28
CA SER A 28 -20.06 44.20 50.68
C SER A 28 -20.88 44.67 49.47
N GLU A 29 -20.69 45.92 49.06
CA GLU A 29 -21.25 46.44 47.81
C GLU A 29 -20.52 45.90 46.56
N ASP A 30 -19.26 45.45 46.71
CA ASP A 30 -18.46 44.86 45.62
C ASP A 30 -19.16 43.68 44.96
N ARG A 31 -19.93 42.88 45.74
CA ARG A 31 -20.73 41.76 45.24
C ARG A 31 -21.73 42.14 44.13
N LYS A 32 -22.09 43.42 44.01
CA LYS A 32 -22.99 43.91 42.95
C LYS A 32 -22.24 44.22 41.65
N ARG A 33 -20.94 44.50 41.74
CA ARG A 33 -20.05 44.83 40.61
C ARG A 33 -19.34 43.60 40.02
N MET A 34 -19.34 42.47 40.74
CA MET A 34 -18.70 41.25 40.26
C MET A 34 -19.38 40.69 39.01
N VAL A 35 -18.56 40.28 38.03
CA VAL A 35 -19.03 39.69 36.77
C VAL A 35 -18.26 38.41 36.44
N MET A 36 -18.90 37.53 35.68
CA MET A 36 -18.30 36.29 35.19
C MET A 36 -17.27 36.61 34.09
N PRO A 37 -16.08 35.97 34.05
CA PRO A 37 -14.98 36.39 33.17
C PRO A 37 -15.26 36.33 31.66
N VAL A 38 -16.17 35.45 31.23
CA VAL A 38 -16.47 35.22 29.81
C VAL A 38 -17.67 36.03 29.34
N CYS A 39 -18.83 35.77 29.94
CA CYS A 39 -20.10 36.37 29.50
C CYS A 39 -20.34 37.78 30.07
N ASN A 40 -19.49 38.25 30.99
CA ASN A 40 -19.63 39.54 31.67
C ASN A 40 -20.96 39.72 32.44
N VAL A 41 -21.69 38.61 32.67
CA VAL A 41 -22.93 38.60 33.44
C VAL A 41 -22.61 38.68 34.91
N ARG A 42 -23.47 39.33 35.70
CA ARG A 42 -23.29 39.49 37.14
C ARG A 42 -23.05 38.13 37.84
N ALA A 43 -21.96 38.08 38.59
CA ALA A 43 -21.56 36.95 39.42
C ALA A 43 -22.11 37.08 40.84
N VAL A 44 -22.24 35.96 41.54
CA VAL A 44 -22.55 35.85 42.96
C VAL A 44 -21.58 34.88 43.64
N ALA A 45 -20.99 35.33 44.75
CA ALA A 45 -20.12 34.52 45.62
C ALA A 45 -20.96 33.50 46.40
N LYS A 46 -20.72 32.21 46.19
CA LYS A 46 -21.43 31.10 46.83
C LYS A 46 -20.46 30.14 47.52
N THR A 47 -20.98 29.43 48.51
CA THR A 47 -20.27 28.37 49.22
C THR A 47 -21.06 27.08 49.10
N ARG A 48 -20.38 25.95 48.91
CA ARG A 48 -20.97 24.60 48.97
C ARG A 48 -20.18 23.77 49.98
N GLY A 49 -20.87 23.30 51.03
CA GLY A 49 -20.19 22.68 52.17
C GLY A 49 -19.32 23.70 52.94
N PRO A 50 -18.41 23.23 53.80
CA PRO A 50 -17.57 24.11 54.61
C PRO A 50 -16.41 24.76 53.85
N LEU A 51 -15.95 24.16 52.74
CA LEU A 51 -14.67 24.50 52.10
C LEU A 51 -14.80 25.10 50.71
N THR A 52 -15.70 24.60 49.85
CA THR A 52 -15.73 25.00 48.44
C THR A 52 -16.40 26.37 48.25
N ARG A 53 -15.58 27.39 47.96
CA ARG A 53 -15.99 28.75 47.57
C ARG A 53 -15.93 28.89 46.06
N TYR A 54 -16.94 29.50 45.46
CA TYR A 54 -17.02 29.67 44.00
C TYR A 54 -17.92 30.84 43.62
N PHE A 55 -17.83 31.25 42.36
CA PHE A 55 -18.72 32.21 41.73
C PHE A 55 -19.74 31.50 40.83
N ALA A 56 -20.96 32.02 40.85
CA ALA A 56 -22.04 31.55 39.98
C ALA A 56 -22.72 32.74 39.32
N HIS A 57 -23.43 32.48 38.22
CA HIS A 57 -24.33 33.47 37.63
C HIS A 57 -25.41 33.86 38.65
N HIS A 58 -25.64 35.17 38.83
CA HIS A 58 -26.75 35.67 39.63
C HIS A 58 -28.10 35.22 39.03
N ARG A 59 -28.22 35.25 37.69
CA ARG A 59 -29.36 34.73 36.92
C ARG A 59 -28.82 34.03 35.67
N LYS A 60 -29.04 32.71 35.57
CA LYS A 60 -28.51 31.91 34.45
C LYS A 60 -29.13 32.29 33.10
N ARG A 61 -30.39 32.75 33.08
CA ARG A 61 -31.09 33.19 31.87
C ARG A 61 -30.49 34.43 31.19
N ASP A 62 -29.72 35.21 31.94
CA ASP A 62 -29.08 36.43 31.43
C ASP A 62 -27.75 36.10 30.72
N CYS A 63 -27.43 34.80 30.58
CA CYS A 63 -26.23 34.28 29.94
C CYS A 63 -26.61 33.37 28.76
N GLU A 64 -26.18 33.74 27.56
CA GLU A 64 -26.40 32.95 26.33
C GLU A 64 -25.32 31.87 26.12
N VAL A 65 -24.25 31.91 26.91
CA VAL A 65 -23.15 30.94 26.84
C VAL A 65 -23.47 29.72 27.70
N ASP A 66 -23.34 28.52 27.12
CA ASP A 66 -23.42 27.27 27.88
C ASP A 66 -22.14 27.07 28.68
N HIS A 67 -22.27 27.20 30.00
CA HIS A 67 -21.14 27.09 30.92
C HIS A 67 -20.96 25.70 31.52
N GLY A 68 -21.77 24.70 31.16
CA GLY A 68 -21.71 23.38 31.80
C GLY A 68 -21.95 23.43 33.32
N GLY A 69 -22.19 22.28 33.94
CA GLY A 69 -22.22 22.16 35.40
C GLY A 69 -20.87 21.67 35.91
N GLU A 70 -20.06 22.54 36.51
CA GLU A 70 -18.83 22.10 37.19
C GLU A 70 -19.15 21.44 38.53
N SER A 71 -18.45 20.34 38.85
CA SER A 71 -18.57 19.62 40.12
C SER A 71 -17.47 20.06 41.10
N PRO A 72 -17.63 19.81 42.42
CA PRO A 72 -16.56 20.10 43.39
C PRO A 72 -15.24 19.39 43.07
N GLN A 73 -15.29 18.18 42.54
CA GLN A 73 -14.11 17.45 42.09
C GLN A 73 -13.37 18.20 40.97
N HIS A 74 -14.12 18.77 40.02
CA HIS A 74 -13.54 19.57 38.94
C HIS A 74 -12.82 20.80 39.50
N LEU A 75 -13.47 21.52 40.43
CA LEU A 75 -12.87 22.67 41.11
C LEU A 75 -11.61 22.30 41.91
N ALA A 76 -11.67 21.22 42.70
CA ALA A 76 -10.57 20.77 43.54
C ALA A 76 -9.34 20.40 42.70
N MET A 77 -9.53 19.72 41.56
CA MET A 77 -8.41 19.41 40.66
C MET A 77 -7.81 20.67 40.02
N LYS A 78 -8.63 21.66 39.62
CA LYS A 78 -8.10 22.95 39.11
C LYS A 78 -7.27 23.68 40.17
N GLU A 79 -7.73 23.68 41.41
CA GLU A 79 -7.02 24.28 42.53
C GLU A 79 -5.71 23.54 42.84
N ALA A 80 -5.72 22.21 42.87
CA ALA A 80 -4.53 21.39 43.03
C ALA A 80 -3.49 21.70 41.94
N LEU A 81 -3.92 21.75 40.68
CA LEU A 81 -3.06 22.11 39.56
C LEU A 81 -2.46 23.50 39.72
N LYS A 82 -3.26 24.51 40.07
CA LYS A 82 -2.78 25.86 40.34
C LYS A 82 -1.67 25.85 41.39
N LEU A 83 -1.90 25.18 42.54
CA LEU A 83 -0.93 25.06 43.62
C LEU A 83 0.35 24.33 43.17
N GLY A 84 0.22 23.29 42.34
CA GLY A 84 1.35 22.56 41.79
C GLY A 84 2.19 23.39 40.83
N ILE A 85 1.54 24.11 39.91
CA ILE A 85 2.19 24.97 38.91
C ILE A 85 2.92 26.14 39.59
N ASP A 86 2.26 26.84 40.51
CA ASP A 86 2.84 28.02 41.19
C ASP A 86 4.04 27.68 42.08
N ARG A 87 4.23 26.40 42.44
CA ARG A 87 5.42 25.92 43.16
C ARG A 87 6.63 25.74 42.24
N VAL A 88 6.45 25.71 40.92
CA VAL A 88 7.54 25.57 39.95
C VAL A 88 8.16 26.95 39.67
N PRO A 89 9.45 27.16 39.96
CA PRO A 89 10.10 28.44 39.71
C PRO A 89 10.04 28.84 38.22
N GLY A 90 9.70 30.10 37.96
CA GLY A 90 9.60 30.63 36.60
C GLY A 90 8.26 30.40 35.91
N TRP A 91 7.26 29.88 36.64
CA TRP A 91 5.93 29.56 36.14
C TRP A 91 4.84 30.10 37.07
N HIS A 92 3.71 30.43 36.47
CA HIS A 92 2.51 30.83 37.20
C HIS A 92 1.25 30.25 36.56
N ALA A 93 0.24 29.97 37.39
CA ALA A 93 -1.04 29.43 36.95
C ALA A 93 -2.13 30.51 36.84
N ILE A 94 -2.86 30.46 35.73
CA ILE A 94 -4.04 31.26 35.45
C ILE A 94 -5.24 30.32 35.35
N VAL A 95 -6.04 30.26 36.42
CA VAL A 95 -7.25 29.44 36.47
C VAL A 95 -8.36 30.07 35.63
N GLU A 96 -9.05 29.26 34.85
CA GLU A 96 -10.17 29.64 33.97
C GLU A 96 -9.78 30.79 33.03
N HIS A 97 -8.71 30.56 32.26
CA HIS A 97 -8.17 31.53 31.32
C HIS A 97 -9.02 31.54 30.04
N PRO A 98 -9.76 32.62 29.74
CA PRO A 98 -10.54 32.69 28.51
C PRO A 98 -9.63 32.91 27.31
N HIS A 99 -9.90 32.22 26.22
CA HIS A 99 -9.29 32.56 24.94
C HIS A 99 -9.65 34.02 24.55
N PRO A 100 -8.80 34.77 23.81
CA PRO A 100 -9.12 36.13 23.38
C PRO A 100 -10.46 36.29 22.66
N SER A 101 -10.92 35.29 21.88
CA SER A 101 -12.25 35.29 21.26
C SER A 101 -13.40 35.12 22.25
N ARG A 102 -13.11 34.71 23.49
CA ARG A 102 -14.05 34.38 24.58
C ARG A 102 -15.00 33.22 24.29
N GLU A 103 -14.77 32.47 23.22
CA GLU A 103 -15.61 31.33 22.84
C GLU A 103 -15.33 30.07 23.66
N TRP A 104 -14.18 30.01 24.33
CA TRP A 104 -13.77 28.88 25.15
C TRP A 104 -12.80 29.31 26.26
N ILE A 105 -12.66 28.44 27.25
CA ILE A 105 -11.89 28.67 28.48
C ILE A 105 -10.92 27.51 28.65
N ILE A 106 -9.69 27.82 29.07
CA ILE A 106 -8.72 26.85 29.59
C ILE A 106 -8.98 26.68 31.08
N ASP A 107 -9.15 25.44 31.54
CA ASP A 107 -9.37 25.19 32.97
C ASP A 107 -8.23 25.74 33.85
N VAL A 108 -6.97 25.41 33.52
CA VAL A 108 -5.79 26.03 34.14
C VAL A 108 -4.70 26.21 33.08
N LEU A 109 -4.32 27.45 32.80
CA LEU A 109 -3.17 27.78 31.95
C LEU A 109 -1.93 27.93 32.83
N ALA A 110 -0.88 27.16 32.57
CA ALA A 110 0.46 27.45 33.07
C ALA A 110 1.21 28.29 32.03
N GLU A 111 1.80 29.39 32.46
CA GLU A 111 2.56 30.31 31.61
C GLU A 111 3.92 30.57 32.26
N SER A 112 4.99 30.55 31.44
CA SER A 112 6.33 30.88 31.91
C SER A 112 6.48 32.40 32.07
N ASP A 113 7.33 32.83 33.00
CA ASP A 113 7.53 34.26 33.30
C ASP A 113 8.08 35.07 32.12
N ASP A 114 8.75 34.39 31.18
CA ASP A 114 9.25 34.96 29.92
C ASP A 114 8.23 34.91 28.77
N PHE A 115 7.02 34.42 29.03
CA PHE A 115 5.90 34.26 28.08
C PHE A 115 6.21 33.38 26.85
N SER A 116 7.30 32.62 26.89
CA SER A 116 7.74 31.79 25.76
C SER A 116 7.05 30.42 25.69
N ARG A 117 6.53 29.94 26.83
CA ARG A 117 5.93 28.61 26.96
C ARG A 117 4.58 28.69 27.66
N ARG A 118 3.64 27.92 27.14
CA ARG A 118 2.26 27.81 27.65
C ARG A 118 1.81 26.37 27.65
N VAL A 119 1.23 25.93 28.75
CA VAL A 119 0.64 24.59 28.90
C VAL A 119 -0.80 24.74 29.39
N ALA A 120 -1.75 24.22 28.62
CA ALA A 120 -3.17 24.25 28.93
C ALA A 120 -3.58 22.94 29.59
N PHE A 121 -3.84 22.96 30.90
CA PHE A 121 -4.37 21.81 31.62
C PHE A 121 -5.90 21.84 31.58
N GLU A 122 -6.50 20.72 31.16
CA GLU A 122 -7.93 20.52 31.03
C GLU A 122 -8.39 19.38 31.93
N VAL A 123 -9.31 19.65 32.86
CA VAL A 123 -9.83 18.64 33.78
C VAL A 123 -11.13 18.09 33.20
N GLN A 124 -11.10 16.88 32.65
CA GLN A 124 -12.25 16.29 31.98
C GLN A 124 -12.77 15.06 32.74
N LEU A 125 -13.70 15.31 33.67
CA LEU A 125 -14.29 14.26 34.52
C LEU A 125 -15.54 13.60 33.92
N SER A 126 -16.10 14.17 32.86
CA SER A 126 -17.25 13.62 32.12
C SER A 126 -16.76 12.84 30.91
N SER A 127 -17.53 11.84 30.47
CA SER A 127 -17.31 11.27 29.14
C SER A 127 -17.43 12.36 28.07
N GLN A 128 -16.54 12.31 27.10
CA GLN A 128 -16.51 13.16 25.92
C GLN A 128 -16.04 12.30 24.75
N THR A 129 -16.55 12.56 23.56
CA THR A 129 -16.18 11.78 22.37
C THR A 129 -14.71 12.07 21.99
N PRO A 130 -14.00 11.09 21.39
CA PRO A 130 -12.64 11.29 20.91
C PRO A 130 -12.51 12.52 19.98
N GLU A 131 -13.48 12.74 19.09
CA GLU A 131 -13.48 13.86 18.14
C GLU A 131 -13.46 15.21 18.85
N ASN A 132 -14.15 15.32 19.97
CA ASN A 132 -14.17 16.53 20.77
C ASN A 132 -12.82 16.75 21.49
N TYR A 133 -12.16 15.70 21.98
CA TYR A 133 -10.80 15.81 22.49
C TYR A 133 -9.85 16.31 21.40
N PHE A 134 -9.96 15.82 20.17
CA PHE A 134 -9.11 16.24 19.05
C PHE A 134 -9.36 17.68 18.66
N ALA A 135 -10.62 18.08 18.46
CA ALA A 135 -10.99 19.44 18.09
C ALA A 135 -10.59 20.45 19.17
N ARG A 136 -10.74 20.10 20.45
CA ARG A 136 -10.30 20.95 21.58
C ARG A 136 -8.77 21.01 21.65
N SER A 137 -8.09 19.87 21.57
CA SER A 137 -6.62 19.81 21.56
C SER A 137 -6.01 20.64 20.43
N GLN A 138 -6.59 20.55 19.23
CA GLN A 138 -6.17 21.34 18.08
C GLN A 138 -6.27 22.84 18.35
N ARG A 139 -7.38 23.31 18.95
CA ARG A 139 -7.53 24.72 19.33
C ARG A 139 -6.43 25.21 20.27
N TYR A 140 -6.05 24.41 21.27
CA TYR A 140 -4.96 24.78 22.17
C TYR A 140 -3.61 24.87 21.43
N PHE A 141 -3.31 23.89 20.57
CA PHE A 141 -2.11 23.93 19.74
C PHE A 141 -2.08 25.16 18.82
N ASP A 142 -3.21 25.49 18.18
CA ASP A 142 -3.33 26.68 17.30
C ASP A 142 -3.15 27.99 18.09
N SER A 143 -3.50 28.01 19.37
CA SER A 143 -3.25 29.12 20.31
C SER A 143 -1.84 29.13 20.91
N GLY A 144 -0.95 28.22 20.50
CA GLY A 144 0.43 28.13 21.00
C GLY A 144 0.54 27.57 22.42
N ALA A 145 -0.48 26.89 22.93
CA ALA A 145 -0.46 26.23 24.23
C ALA A 145 -0.44 24.71 24.08
N PHE A 146 0.46 24.02 24.79
CA PHE A 146 0.49 22.56 24.80
C PHE A 146 -0.66 22.01 25.66
N PRO A 147 -1.62 21.26 25.11
CA PRO A 147 -2.75 20.76 25.89
C PRO A 147 -2.39 19.53 26.71
N VAL A 148 -2.93 19.43 27.92
CA VAL A 148 -2.82 18.27 28.81
C VAL A 148 -4.19 17.96 29.39
N TRP A 149 -4.71 16.77 29.10
CA TRP A 149 -6.01 16.33 29.59
C TRP A 149 -5.84 15.47 30.85
N LEU A 150 -6.39 15.93 31.98
CA LEU A 150 -6.51 15.12 33.18
C LEU A 150 -7.86 14.40 33.18
N ILE A 151 -7.82 13.07 33.13
CA ILE A 151 -9.01 12.23 33.02
C ILE A 151 -9.03 11.11 34.06
N PRO A 152 -10.22 10.63 34.48
CA PRO A 152 -10.31 9.57 35.48
C PRO A 152 -9.92 8.19 34.95
N ARG A 153 -10.02 7.94 33.64
CA ARG A 153 -9.82 6.61 33.02
C ARG A 153 -9.22 6.77 31.63
N GLN A 154 -8.48 5.74 31.19
CA GLN A 154 -7.91 5.69 29.85
C GLN A 154 -8.95 5.98 28.76
N LEU A 155 -8.57 6.78 27.77
CA LEU A 155 -9.38 6.93 26.55
C LEU A 155 -9.42 5.61 25.79
N GLU A 156 -10.55 5.34 25.13
CA GLU A 156 -10.62 4.25 24.16
C GLU A 156 -9.56 4.44 23.06
N TYR A 157 -9.07 3.32 22.52
CA TYR A 157 -8.05 3.38 21.50
C TYR A 157 -8.54 4.18 20.29
N HIS A 158 -7.75 5.18 19.92
CA HIS A 158 -7.94 5.94 18.70
C HIS A 158 -6.58 6.15 18.01
N GLU A 159 -6.57 6.25 16.69
CA GLU A 159 -5.35 6.46 15.89
C GLU A 159 -4.75 7.84 16.13
N THR A 160 -5.58 8.88 16.21
CA THR A 160 -5.19 10.21 16.70
C THR A 160 -4.90 10.17 18.19
N LYS A 161 -3.72 10.63 18.57
CA LYS A 161 -3.27 10.76 19.95
C LYS A 161 -3.38 12.20 20.42
N VAL A 162 -3.68 12.38 21.71
CA VAL A 162 -3.69 13.66 22.43
C VAL A 162 -3.00 13.48 23.78
N PRO A 163 -2.36 14.54 24.34
CA PRO A 163 -1.61 14.39 25.59
C PRO A 163 -2.56 14.22 26.77
N VAL A 164 -2.54 13.04 27.38
CA VAL A 164 -3.50 12.61 28.40
C VAL A 164 -2.78 12.10 29.63
N VAL A 165 -3.24 12.52 30.80
CA VAL A 165 -2.83 12.02 32.11
C VAL A 165 -4.02 11.35 32.76
N VAL A 166 -3.89 10.06 33.05
CA VAL A 166 -4.92 9.31 33.78
C VAL A 166 -4.60 9.33 35.27
N THR A 167 -5.55 9.85 36.06
CA THR A 167 -5.37 10.06 37.50
C THR A 167 -6.20 9.13 38.39
N GLY A 168 -7.21 8.48 37.83
CA GLY A 168 -8.22 7.73 38.62
C GLY A 168 -9.24 8.61 39.34
N PHE A 169 -9.02 9.93 39.43
CA PHE A 169 -9.90 10.86 40.14
C PHE A 169 -11.05 11.33 39.24
N GLY A 170 -12.28 11.03 39.65
CA GLY A 170 -13.49 11.24 38.85
C GLY A 170 -14.64 11.87 39.63
N LYS A 171 -15.81 12.01 38.99
CA LYS A 171 -16.99 12.67 39.59
C LYS A 171 -17.53 12.03 40.88
N THR A 172 -17.21 10.76 41.11
CA THR A 172 -17.64 10.00 42.30
C THR A 172 -16.54 9.91 43.36
N SER A 173 -15.36 10.45 43.10
CA SER A 173 -14.28 10.50 44.08
C SER A 173 -14.63 11.46 45.22
N GLU A 174 -14.17 11.12 46.42
CA GLU A 174 -14.19 12.03 47.55
C GLU A 174 -13.27 13.21 47.28
N VAL A 175 -13.70 14.41 47.65
CA VAL A 175 -12.89 15.62 47.51
C VAL A 175 -12.13 15.80 48.83
N PRO A 176 -10.79 15.84 48.81
CA PRO A 176 -10.01 16.06 50.03
C PRO A 176 -10.23 17.47 50.57
N ASP A 177 -10.02 17.65 51.88
CA ASP A 177 -10.13 18.96 52.53
C ASP A 177 -9.02 19.91 52.05
N ASP A 178 -7.80 19.39 51.84
CA ASP A 178 -6.72 20.09 51.15
C ASP A 178 -6.62 19.60 49.69
N PRO A 179 -6.96 20.44 48.69
CA PRO A 179 -6.82 20.10 47.28
C PRO A 179 -5.40 19.71 46.87
N SER A 180 -4.37 20.17 47.60
CA SER A 180 -2.98 19.83 47.30
C SER A 180 -2.66 18.34 47.42
N GLU A 181 -3.48 17.58 48.17
CA GLU A 181 -3.40 16.11 48.26
C GLU A 181 -3.63 15.44 46.89
N LEU A 182 -4.39 16.06 45.99
CA LEU A 182 -4.62 15.52 44.63
C LEU A 182 -3.32 15.49 43.79
N LEU A 183 -2.28 16.25 44.16
CA LEU A 183 -0.97 16.18 43.50
C LEU A 183 -0.24 14.86 43.78
N ALA A 184 -0.64 14.11 44.80
CA ALA A 184 -0.10 12.77 45.10
C ALA A 184 -0.77 11.65 44.28
N LEU A 185 -1.85 11.95 43.56
CA LEU A 185 -2.51 10.96 42.68
C LEU A 185 -1.55 10.45 41.61
N PRO A 186 -1.71 9.18 41.16
CA PRO A 186 -0.93 8.67 40.05
C PRO A 186 -1.13 9.53 38.79
N ALA A 187 -0.10 9.58 37.95
CA ALA A 187 -0.13 10.25 36.66
C ALA A 187 0.36 9.28 35.59
N ASP A 188 -0.54 8.45 35.07
CA ASP A 188 -0.24 7.56 33.96
C ASP A 188 -0.26 8.34 32.64
N GLN A 189 0.88 8.39 31.97
CA GLN A 189 1.18 9.23 30.80
C GLN A 189 2.44 8.71 30.08
N ASP A 190 2.59 9.07 28.80
CA ASP A 190 3.68 8.59 27.93
C ASP A 190 4.51 9.70 27.24
N PHE A 191 4.38 10.95 27.68
CA PHE A 191 4.97 12.12 27.02
C PHE A 191 5.84 13.02 27.93
N VAL A 192 6.18 12.54 29.13
CA VAL A 192 7.19 13.10 30.03
C VAL A 192 7.98 11.94 30.64
N MET A 193 9.31 12.03 30.69
CA MET A 193 10.20 10.93 31.07
C MET A 193 10.21 10.56 32.57
N THR A 194 9.32 11.15 33.39
CA THR A 194 9.25 10.93 34.84
C THR A 194 7.85 10.52 35.27
N GLY A 195 7.72 9.38 35.93
CA GLY A 195 6.47 8.89 36.51
C GLY A 195 6.50 8.92 38.03
N GLY A 196 5.33 9.10 38.66
CA GLY A 196 5.16 8.99 40.10
C GLY A 196 3.84 9.54 40.60
N SER A 197 3.56 10.82 40.31
CA SER A 197 2.32 11.49 40.68
C SER A 197 2.01 12.71 39.80
N VAL A 198 0.80 13.27 39.91
CA VAL A 198 0.38 14.49 39.21
C VAL A 198 1.33 15.66 39.49
N GLY A 199 1.76 15.85 40.73
CA GLY A 199 2.70 16.91 41.11
C GLY A 199 4.07 16.75 40.46
N VAL A 200 4.64 15.54 40.51
CA VAL A 200 5.93 15.24 39.87
C VAL A 200 5.83 15.42 38.35
N PHE A 201 4.72 14.98 37.76
CA PHE A 201 4.46 15.16 36.33
C PHE A 201 4.39 16.64 35.94
N VAL A 202 3.62 17.46 36.68
CA VAL A 202 3.49 18.90 36.40
C VAL A 202 4.86 19.57 36.49
N GLU A 203 5.62 19.32 37.56
CA GLU A 203 6.96 19.91 37.71
C GLU A 203 7.88 19.52 36.55
N ALA A 204 7.93 18.24 36.20
CA ALA A 204 8.78 17.75 35.11
C ALA A 204 8.37 18.32 33.76
N LEU A 205 7.06 18.37 33.45
CA LEU A 205 6.54 18.94 32.22
C LEU A 205 6.93 20.41 32.07
N LEU A 206 6.78 21.21 33.12
CA LEU A 206 7.06 22.64 33.08
C LEU A 206 8.57 22.93 33.02
N ARG A 207 9.40 22.13 33.69
CA ARG A 207 10.86 22.30 33.65
C ARG A 207 11.48 21.82 32.34
N GLN A 208 11.13 20.61 31.91
CA GLN A 208 11.81 19.90 30.82
C GLN A 208 11.10 20.07 29.48
N GLY A 209 9.80 20.38 29.50
CA GLY A 209 8.94 20.37 28.32
C GLY A 209 8.41 18.98 27.98
N PRO A 210 7.38 18.89 27.11
CA PRO A 210 6.81 17.62 26.68
C PRO A 210 7.72 16.91 25.66
N SER A 211 7.87 15.59 25.79
CA SER A 211 8.46 14.72 24.76
C SER A 211 7.39 14.19 23.79
N TRP A 212 6.51 15.08 23.30
CA TRP A 212 5.35 14.73 22.49
C TRP A 212 5.70 14.54 21.01
N ILE A 213 5.80 13.28 20.58
CA ILE A 213 6.23 12.93 19.21
C ILE A 213 5.12 13.01 18.16
N HIS A 214 3.85 13.00 18.57
CA HIS A 214 2.73 12.84 17.64
C HIS A 214 2.34 14.14 16.93
N GLY A 215 2.73 15.31 17.46
CA GLY A 215 2.30 16.60 16.93
C GLY A 215 0.80 16.86 17.12
N THR A 216 0.24 17.77 16.32
CA THR A 216 -1.16 18.18 16.45
C THR A 216 -2.13 17.13 15.87
N PRO A 217 -3.39 17.07 16.32
CA PRO A 217 -4.40 16.20 15.73
C PRO A 217 -4.54 16.33 14.20
N ASN A 218 -4.50 17.56 13.68
CA ASN A 218 -4.56 17.81 12.23
C ASN A 218 -3.33 17.27 11.50
N ALA A 219 -2.11 17.49 12.03
CA ALA A 219 -0.89 16.97 11.43
C ALA A 219 -0.89 15.43 11.37
N GLN A 220 -1.41 14.78 12.42
CA GLN A 220 -1.58 13.32 12.42
C GLN A 220 -2.59 12.85 11.36
N ALA A 221 -3.72 13.56 11.20
CA ALA A 221 -4.73 13.25 10.20
C ALA A 221 -4.20 13.43 8.76
N GLU A 222 -3.42 14.49 8.52
CA GLU A 222 -2.74 14.75 7.25
C GLU A 222 -1.72 13.66 6.93
N ALA A 223 -0.88 13.29 7.90
CA ALA A 223 0.11 12.22 7.74
C ALA A 223 -0.56 10.88 7.37
N ARG A 224 -1.67 10.51 8.03
CA ARG A 224 -2.42 9.30 7.70
C ARG A 224 -3.03 9.36 6.30
N ARG A 225 -3.59 10.52 5.91
CA ARG A 225 -4.14 10.70 4.56
C ARG A 225 -3.07 10.53 3.50
N ALA A 226 -1.88 11.10 3.70
CA ALA A 226 -0.75 10.95 2.79
C ALA A 226 -0.30 9.49 2.66
N VAL A 227 -0.25 8.75 3.77
CA VAL A 227 0.06 7.30 3.75
C VAL A 227 -1.00 6.52 2.99
N ALA A 228 -2.29 6.78 3.25
CA ALA A 228 -3.40 6.11 2.57
C ALA A 228 -3.40 6.38 1.06
N GLU A 229 -3.12 7.63 0.65
CA GLU A 229 -3.00 8.01 -0.75
C GLU A 229 -1.82 7.29 -1.43
N ALA A 230 -0.65 7.24 -0.79
CA ALA A 230 0.50 6.53 -1.32
C ALA A 230 0.22 5.02 -1.50
N VAL A 231 -0.48 4.40 -0.55
CA VAL A 231 -0.91 3.00 -0.65
C VAL A 231 -1.90 2.80 -1.80
N ALA A 232 -2.87 3.72 -1.97
CA ALA A 232 -3.85 3.65 -3.06
C ALA A 232 -3.17 3.78 -4.43
N VAL A 233 -2.23 4.72 -4.57
CA VAL A 233 -1.43 4.89 -5.81
C VAL A 233 -0.62 3.63 -6.12
N ALA A 234 0.04 3.03 -5.12
CA ALA A 234 0.79 1.80 -5.30
C ALA A 234 -0.10 0.61 -5.70
N ALA A 235 -1.28 0.48 -5.08
CA ALA A 235 -2.26 -0.56 -5.41
C ALA A 235 -2.81 -0.39 -6.84
N GLU A 236 -3.08 0.84 -7.26
CA GLU A 236 -3.53 1.12 -8.62
C GLU A 236 -2.45 0.79 -9.66
N ALA A 237 -1.20 1.18 -9.38
CA ALA A 237 -0.07 0.85 -10.25
C ALA A 237 0.13 -0.67 -10.38
N GLU A 238 -0.05 -1.43 -9.30
CA GLU A 238 0.02 -2.89 -9.34
C GLU A 238 -1.15 -3.50 -10.11
N ARG A 239 -2.37 -2.99 -9.93
CA ARG A 239 -3.55 -3.40 -10.71
C ARG A 239 -3.32 -3.18 -12.21
N MET A 240 -2.80 -2.02 -12.59
CA MET A 240 -2.49 -1.70 -13.99
C MET A 240 -1.43 -2.64 -14.58
N LYS A 241 -0.39 -3.01 -13.81
CA LYS A 241 0.58 -4.03 -14.22
C LYS A 241 -0.06 -5.39 -14.45
N GLN A 242 -0.94 -5.83 -13.54
CA GLN A 242 -1.63 -7.11 -13.66
C GLN A 242 -2.56 -7.14 -14.89
N VAL A 243 -3.28 -6.06 -15.15
CA VAL A 243 -4.12 -5.91 -16.36
C VAL A 243 -3.26 -5.99 -17.62
N ALA A 244 -2.12 -5.27 -17.67
CA ALA A 244 -1.22 -5.30 -18.81
C ALA A 244 -0.64 -6.70 -19.06
N ILE A 245 -0.22 -7.41 -18.00
CA ILE A 245 0.25 -8.80 -18.10
C ILE A 245 -0.86 -9.71 -18.64
N LYS A 246 -2.09 -9.57 -18.16
CA LYS A 246 -3.23 -10.36 -18.64
C LYS A 246 -3.52 -10.12 -20.12
N GLN A 247 -3.48 -8.85 -20.56
CA GLN A 247 -3.64 -8.50 -21.98
C GLN A 247 -2.53 -9.09 -22.85
N GLN A 248 -1.27 -9.08 -22.37
CA GLN A 248 -0.15 -9.72 -23.06
C GLN A 248 -0.32 -11.24 -23.19
N ILE A 249 -0.80 -11.91 -22.14
CA ILE A 249 -1.10 -13.35 -22.18
C ILE A 249 -2.20 -13.65 -23.20
N GLU A 250 -3.25 -12.84 -23.25
CA GLU A 250 -4.34 -13.01 -24.21
C GLU A 250 -3.84 -12.86 -25.65
N ALA A 251 -3.12 -11.78 -25.95
CA ALA A 251 -2.52 -11.55 -27.26
C ALA A 251 -1.57 -12.70 -27.67
N MET A 252 -0.76 -13.21 -26.74
CA MET A 252 0.10 -14.37 -26.98
C MET A 252 -0.71 -15.63 -27.30
N ASN A 253 -1.83 -15.87 -26.61
CA ASN A 253 -2.70 -17.01 -26.85
C ASN A 253 -3.40 -16.95 -28.21
N ASP A 254 -3.84 -15.76 -28.63
CA ASP A 254 -4.47 -15.54 -29.94
C ASP A 254 -3.48 -15.85 -31.09
N LEU A 255 -2.21 -15.50 -30.90
CA LEU A 255 -1.14 -15.79 -31.83
C LEU A 255 -0.57 -17.22 -31.72
N SER A 256 -0.97 -17.98 -30.70
CA SER A 256 -0.52 -19.35 -30.51
C SER A 256 -1.37 -20.34 -31.31
N ALA A 257 -0.76 -21.43 -31.75
CA ALA A 257 -1.41 -22.51 -32.50
C ALA A 257 -0.85 -23.87 -32.08
N SER A 258 -1.68 -24.91 -32.20
CA SER A 258 -1.17 -26.26 -32.05
C SER A 258 -0.33 -26.64 -33.28
N PRO A 259 0.81 -27.32 -33.11
CA PRO A 259 1.61 -27.81 -34.23
C PRO A 259 0.81 -28.66 -35.23
N GLU A 260 -0.16 -29.42 -34.73
CA GLU A 260 -1.07 -30.22 -35.55
C GLU A 260 -2.02 -29.38 -36.41
N SER A 261 -2.57 -28.27 -35.90
CA SER A 261 -3.43 -27.41 -36.71
C SER A 261 -2.65 -26.61 -37.75
N ALA A 262 -1.39 -26.26 -37.46
CA ALA A 262 -0.55 -25.48 -38.36
C ALA A 262 0.12 -26.30 -39.46
N PHE A 263 0.59 -27.51 -39.14
CA PHE A 263 1.41 -28.32 -40.04
C PHE A 263 0.84 -29.72 -40.30
N GLY A 264 -0.32 -30.07 -39.74
CA GLY A 264 -0.88 -31.41 -39.82
C GLY A 264 -0.28 -32.37 -38.80
N ARG A 265 -0.80 -33.60 -38.77
CA ARG A 265 -0.44 -34.60 -37.77
C ARG A 265 0.93 -35.21 -38.06
N HIS A 266 1.97 -34.61 -37.48
CA HIS A 266 3.32 -35.16 -37.44
C HIS A 266 3.64 -35.60 -36.02
N THR A 267 3.79 -36.91 -35.80
CA THR A 267 4.13 -37.47 -34.49
C THR A 267 5.38 -38.33 -34.61
N VAL A 268 6.39 -38.05 -33.80
CA VAL A 268 7.65 -38.79 -33.79
C VAL A 268 7.71 -39.78 -32.64
N ARG A 269 8.43 -40.89 -32.85
CA ARG A 269 8.65 -41.88 -31.79
C ARG A 269 9.67 -41.34 -30.79
N THR A 270 9.28 -41.24 -29.52
CA THR A 270 10.19 -40.87 -28.43
C THR A 270 10.93 -42.10 -27.89
N ARG A 271 12.16 -41.89 -27.41
CA ARG A 271 12.90 -42.90 -26.64
C ARG A 271 12.54 -42.72 -25.16
N MET A 272 12.47 -43.83 -24.42
CA MET A 272 11.85 -43.89 -23.08
C MET A 272 10.33 -43.63 -23.12
N ASP A 273 9.62 -43.90 -22.03
CA ASP A 273 8.18 -43.67 -21.92
C ASP A 273 7.82 -42.18 -21.77
N ILE A 274 8.32 -41.34 -22.69
CA ILE A 274 8.17 -39.88 -22.67
C ILE A 274 7.10 -39.46 -23.68
N TYR A 275 6.13 -38.67 -23.21
CA TYR A 275 5.21 -37.95 -24.08
C TYR A 275 5.64 -36.49 -24.19
N LEU A 276 5.55 -35.95 -25.39
CA LEU A 276 6.00 -34.61 -25.75
C LEU A 276 4.86 -33.83 -26.40
N TRP A 277 4.47 -32.72 -25.78
CA TRP A 277 3.56 -31.75 -26.35
C TRP A 277 4.31 -30.53 -26.84
N GLY A 278 3.83 -29.93 -27.91
CA GLY A 278 4.36 -28.72 -28.49
C GLY A 278 3.28 -27.67 -28.63
N SER A 279 3.69 -26.41 -28.56
CA SER A 279 2.86 -25.27 -28.93
C SER A 279 3.70 -24.28 -29.74
N LEU A 280 3.12 -23.78 -30.82
CA LEU A 280 3.66 -22.66 -31.56
C LEU A 280 3.14 -21.41 -30.89
N THR A 281 4.03 -20.56 -30.40
CA THR A 281 3.68 -19.34 -29.67
C THR A 281 4.57 -18.19 -30.11
N CYS A 282 4.35 -16.98 -29.60
CA CYS A 282 5.17 -15.81 -29.90
C CYS A 282 5.91 -15.32 -28.66
N CYS A 283 7.06 -14.66 -28.85
CA CYS A 283 7.75 -14.00 -27.76
C CYS A 283 6.94 -12.81 -27.22
N TRP A 284 6.72 -12.74 -25.91
CA TRP A 284 6.02 -11.59 -25.29
C TRP A 284 6.78 -10.26 -25.45
N GLY A 285 8.11 -10.32 -25.64
CA GLY A 285 8.95 -9.12 -25.76
C GLY A 285 9.08 -8.59 -27.19
N CYS A 286 9.31 -9.46 -28.18
CA CYS A 286 9.52 -9.04 -29.58
C CYS A 286 8.46 -9.53 -30.57
N GLY A 287 7.49 -10.36 -30.16
CA GLY A 287 6.44 -10.89 -31.02
C GLY A 287 6.86 -12.01 -31.98
N GLU A 288 8.15 -12.33 -32.10
CA GLU A 288 8.63 -13.35 -33.03
C GLU A 288 8.15 -14.76 -32.64
N PRO A 289 7.79 -15.62 -33.61
CA PRO A 289 7.26 -16.94 -33.36
C PRO A 289 8.35 -17.90 -32.86
N MET A 290 7.96 -18.84 -32.02
CA MET A 290 8.83 -19.91 -31.55
C MET A 290 8.04 -21.15 -31.13
N LEU A 291 8.68 -22.31 -31.23
CA LEU A 291 8.16 -23.57 -30.72
C LEU A 291 8.62 -23.79 -29.27
N VAL A 292 7.65 -23.94 -28.37
CA VAL A 292 7.86 -24.37 -26.98
C VAL A 292 7.28 -25.77 -26.77
N TRP A 293 7.74 -26.47 -25.73
CA TRP A 293 7.33 -27.85 -25.47
C TRP A 293 7.19 -28.18 -23.98
N ASP A 294 6.32 -29.15 -23.68
CA ASP A 294 6.16 -29.78 -22.37
C ASP A 294 6.46 -31.29 -22.52
N ALA A 295 7.23 -31.85 -21.59
CA ALA A 295 7.66 -33.24 -21.65
C ALA A 295 7.36 -33.96 -20.33
N ARG A 296 6.87 -35.20 -20.42
CA ARG A 296 6.43 -36.00 -19.26
C ARG A 296 6.78 -37.46 -19.43
N THR A 297 7.31 -38.09 -18.38
CA THR A 297 7.40 -39.55 -18.27
C THR A 297 6.05 -40.13 -17.88
N TRP A 298 5.66 -41.25 -18.49
CA TRP A 298 4.41 -41.95 -18.19
C TRP A 298 4.66 -43.45 -18.06
N ALA A 299 4.59 -43.97 -16.84
CA ALA A 299 4.75 -45.40 -16.59
C ALA A 299 3.37 -46.05 -16.38
N TRP A 300 3.13 -47.14 -17.11
CA TRP A 300 2.02 -48.11 -16.97
C TRP A 300 0.68 -47.81 -17.67
N GLY A 301 0.40 -48.61 -18.71
CA GLY A 301 -0.90 -49.30 -18.85
C GLY A 301 -2.14 -48.56 -19.37
N GLY A 302 -2.03 -47.37 -19.94
CA GLY A 302 -3.19 -46.75 -20.60
C GLY A 302 -2.93 -45.39 -21.24
N GLY A 303 -3.49 -45.19 -22.44
CA GLY A 303 -3.76 -43.91 -23.10
C GLY A 303 -2.59 -42.92 -23.32
N ILE A 304 -2.85 -41.87 -24.09
CA ILE A 304 -2.00 -40.68 -24.11
C ILE A 304 -2.25 -39.92 -22.78
N PRO A 305 -1.24 -39.52 -22.00
CA PRO A 305 -1.44 -38.78 -20.76
C PRO A 305 -2.14 -37.45 -21.04
N ALA A 306 -2.96 -36.94 -20.12
CA ALA A 306 -3.49 -35.59 -20.26
C ALA A 306 -2.37 -34.54 -20.12
N LEU A 307 -2.40 -33.50 -20.95
CA LEU A 307 -1.58 -32.31 -20.78
C LEU A 307 -1.91 -31.66 -19.42
N LYS A 308 -0.90 -31.35 -18.61
CA LYS A 308 -1.10 -30.57 -17.38
C LYS A 308 -0.05 -29.47 -17.30
N LEU A 309 -0.48 -28.24 -17.46
CA LEU A 309 0.39 -27.08 -17.37
C LEU A 309 0.63 -26.77 -15.89
N LYS A 310 1.89 -26.80 -15.45
CA LYS A 310 2.27 -26.48 -14.06
C LYS A 310 2.80 -25.05 -13.98
N ALA A 311 2.39 -24.30 -12.95
CA ALA A 311 2.92 -22.97 -12.68
C ALA A 311 4.33 -23.00 -12.04
N ALA A 312 4.72 -24.11 -11.40
CA ALA A 312 6.00 -24.29 -10.72
C ALA A 312 6.91 -25.31 -11.44
N VAL A 313 8.22 -25.09 -11.34
CA VAL A 313 9.29 -25.90 -11.95
C VAL A 313 9.83 -26.92 -10.92
N ASP A 314 9.95 -28.19 -11.31
CA ASP A 314 10.50 -29.27 -10.46
C ASP A 314 12.04 -29.38 -10.57
N GLN A 315 12.72 -30.08 -9.65
CA GLN A 315 14.18 -30.00 -9.41
C GLN A 315 15.10 -30.37 -10.59
N LYS A 316 14.61 -31.00 -11.66
CA LYS A 316 15.26 -31.03 -12.99
C LYS A 316 14.16 -30.98 -14.05
N ARG A 317 14.15 -29.93 -14.90
CA ARG A 317 13.23 -29.84 -16.04
C ARG A 317 13.50 -30.96 -17.03
N LEU A 318 12.56 -31.90 -17.17
CA LEU A 318 12.60 -32.96 -18.16
C LEU A 318 12.64 -32.40 -19.59
N GLU A 319 12.03 -31.23 -19.79
CA GLU A 319 12.01 -30.51 -21.07
C GLU A 319 13.41 -30.18 -21.58
N ASN A 320 14.41 -30.07 -20.69
CA ASN A 320 15.79 -29.83 -21.06
C ASN A 320 16.64 -31.11 -21.22
N HIS A 321 16.02 -32.30 -21.13
CA HIS A 321 16.72 -33.56 -21.29
C HIS A 321 17.16 -33.77 -22.76
N PRO A 322 18.36 -34.30 -23.05
CA PRO A 322 18.85 -34.49 -24.41
C PRO A 322 17.90 -35.30 -25.32
N GLU A 323 17.23 -36.32 -24.79
CA GLU A 323 16.26 -37.12 -25.57
C GLU A 323 15.00 -36.32 -25.96
N VAL A 324 14.56 -35.39 -25.10
CA VAL A 324 13.46 -34.48 -25.44
C VAL A 324 13.88 -33.55 -26.56
N HIS A 325 15.08 -32.97 -26.46
CA HIS A 325 15.63 -32.12 -27.53
C HIS A 325 15.72 -32.87 -28.86
N ARG A 326 16.22 -34.11 -28.86
CA ARG A 326 16.29 -34.97 -30.05
C ARG A 326 14.91 -35.23 -30.65
N ALA A 327 13.90 -35.52 -29.83
CA ALA A 327 12.53 -35.74 -30.30
C ALA A 327 11.94 -34.47 -30.94
N VAL A 328 12.12 -33.30 -30.31
CA VAL A 328 11.71 -32.01 -30.90
C VAL A 328 12.43 -31.79 -32.24
N ASP A 329 13.74 -32.03 -32.32
CA ASP A 329 14.51 -31.82 -33.54
C ASP A 329 14.09 -32.79 -34.66
N GLN A 330 13.73 -34.04 -34.33
CA GLN A 330 13.16 -34.99 -35.28
C GLN A 330 11.80 -34.52 -35.80
N TRP A 331 10.95 -34.00 -34.91
CA TRP A 331 9.66 -33.45 -35.31
C TRP A 331 9.84 -32.25 -36.26
N ILE A 332 10.76 -31.34 -35.95
CA ILE A 332 11.10 -30.20 -36.81
C ILE A 332 11.57 -30.66 -38.20
N ARG A 333 12.40 -31.70 -38.29
CA ARG A 333 12.83 -32.24 -39.60
C ARG A 333 11.68 -32.84 -40.40
N ALA A 334 10.73 -33.49 -39.73
CA ALA A 334 9.59 -34.14 -40.35
C ALA A 334 8.51 -33.13 -40.81
N ALA A 335 8.12 -32.21 -39.93
CA ALA A 335 7.09 -31.21 -40.19
C ALA A 335 7.61 -29.99 -40.97
N LYS A 336 8.93 -29.76 -40.98
CA LYS A 336 9.62 -28.60 -41.60
C LYS A 336 8.92 -27.27 -41.26
N PRO A 337 8.71 -26.96 -39.96
CA PRO A 337 8.05 -25.73 -39.58
C PRO A 337 8.91 -24.52 -39.95
N ASP A 338 8.26 -23.41 -40.31
CA ASP A 338 8.89 -22.11 -40.52
C ASP A 338 9.09 -21.32 -39.21
N VAL A 339 9.05 -22.03 -38.07
CA VAL A 339 9.14 -21.49 -36.71
C VAL A 339 10.33 -22.11 -35.98
N PRO A 340 11.25 -21.31 -35.42
CA PRO A 340 12.40 -21.86 -34.69
C PRO A 340 12.00 -22.44 -33.34
N LYS A 341 12.74 -23.47 -32.91
CA LYS A 341 12.68 -24.01 -31.55
C LYS A 341 13.19 -22.99 -30.54
N ALA A 342 12.44 -22.77 -29.46
CA ALA A 342 12.92 -21.95 -28.35
C ALA A 342 14.19 -22.57 -27.71
N ALA A 343 15.13 -21.76 -27.23
CA ALA A 343 16.27 -22.28 -26.50
C ALA A 343 15.94 -22.40 -25.01
N ILE A 344 16.58 -23.33 -24.28
CA ILE A 344 16.47 -23.40 -22.82
C ILE A 344 17.81 -22.94 -22.24
N LYS A 345 17.82 -21.84 -21.48
CA LYS A 345 19.03 -21.27 -20.86
C LYS A 345 18.84 -21.10 -19.35
N LYS A 346 19.97 -21.10 -18.63
CA LYS A 346 20.00 -20.71 -17.21
C LYS A 346 19.76 -19.20 -17.09
N ARG A 347 18.96 -18.81 -16.09
CA ARG A 347 18.56 -17.45 -15.77
C ARG A 347 18.66 -17.24 -14.27
N HIS A 348 18.87 -15.99 -13.87
CA HIS A 348 18.98 -15.57 -12.48
C HIS A 348 17.78 -14.69 -12.13
N THR A 349 17.06 -15.02 -11.05
CA THR A 349 16.01 -14.14 -10.53
C THR A 349 16.57 -13.25 -9.44
N LYS A 350 16.39 -11.93 -9.61
CA LYS A 350 16.81 -10.94 -8.60
C LYS A 350 16.05 -11.10 -7.28
N ALA A 351 14.83 -11.63 -7.31
CA ALA A 351 13.96 -11.72 -6.14
C ALA A 351 14.32 -12.86 -5.17
N SER A 352 14.94 -13.96 -5.64
CA SER A 352 15.30 -15.10 -4.79
C SER A 352 16.76 -15.54 -4.88
N GLY A 353 17.57 -14.88 -5.71
CA GLY A 353 18.99 -15.20 -5.89
C GLY A 353 19.26 -16.58 -6.52
N ARG A 354 18.22 -17.29 -6.96
CA ARG A 354 18.33 -18.66 -7.48
C ARG A 354 18.53 -18.67 -9.00
N LEU A 355 19.35 -19.62 -9.45
CA LEU A 355 19.47 -19.96 -10.87
C LEU A 355 18.35 -20.94 -11.25
N TYR A 356 17.64 -20.65 -12.34
CA TYR A 356 16.60 -21.51 -12.91
C TYR A 356 16.78 -21.65 -14.42
N SER A 357 16.24 -22.72 -15.02
CA SER A 357 16.24 -22.87 -16.48
C SER A 357 14.89 -22.45 -17.05
N ALA A 358 14.90 -21.64 -18.10
CA ALA A 358 13.70 -21.16 -18.76
C ALA A 358 13.86 -21.20 -20.28
N PHE A 359 12.73 -21.24 -20.98
CA PHE A 359 12.73 -21.00 -22.41
C PHE A 359 13.11 -19.55 -22.68
N VAL A 360 13.81 -19.33 -23.78
CA VAL A 360 14.26 -18.02 -24.22
C VAL A 360 13.97 -17.87 -25.70
N CYS A 361 13.56 -16.67 -26.08
CA CYS A 361 13.31 -16.35 -27.47
C CYS A 361 14.61 -16.50 -28.28
N PRO A 362 14.61 -17.21 -29.41
CA PRO A 362 15.79 -17.35 -30.25
C PRO A 362 16.21 -16.03 -30.93
N TYR A 363 15.32 -15.04 -30.99
CA TYR A 363 15.57 -13.75 -31.66
C TYR A 363 16.07 -12.66 -30.72
N CYS A 364 15.43 -12.46 -29.56
CA CYS A 364 15.75 -11.35 -28.65
C CYS A 364 16.32 -11.81 -27.29
N ASP A 365 16.47 -13.11 -27.07
CA ASP A 365 16.93 -13.74 -25.81
C ASP A 365 16.05 -13.48 -24.57
N SER A 366 14.90 -12.81 -24.73
CA SER A 366 13.91 -12.60 -23.68
C SER A 366 13.45 -13.92 -23.08
N THR A 367 13.38 -13.97 -21.75
CA THR A 367 12.95 -15.15 -21.01
C THR A 367 11.45 -15.36 -21.15
N MET A 368 11.08 -16.51 -21.69
CA MET A 368 9.72 -17.04 -21.67
C MET A 368 9.58 -17.92 -20.42
N GLY A 369 9.21 -17.28 -19.32
CA GLY A 369 9.07 -17.93 -18.01
C GLY A 369 7.91 -18.93 -17.99
N GLN A 370 7.95 -19.84 -17.01
CA GLN A 370 6.91 -20.86 -16.84
C GLN A 370 5.51 -20.27 -16.65
N PHE A 371 5.42 -19.06 -16.09
CA PHE A 371 4.17 -18.32 -15.95
C PHE A 371 3.46 -18.09 -17.29
N PHE A 372 4.18 -17.65 -18.33
CA PHE A 372 3.61 -17.46 -19.67
C PHE A 372 3.29 -18.79 -20.35
N ILE A 373 4.19 -19.78 -20.23
CA ILE A 373 3.99 -21.10 -20.86
C ILE A 373 2.79 -21.82 -20.27
N ALA A 374 2.60 -21.74 -18.95
CA ALA A 374 1.46 -22.34 -18.28
C ALA A 374 0.13 -21.64 -18.60
N ALA A 375 0.19 -20.40 -19.09
CA ALA A 375 -0.97 -19.64 -19.53
C ALA A 375 -1.35 -19.88 -20.99
N ILE A 376 -0.55 -20.65 -21.76
CA ILE A 376 -0.93 -21.08 -23.11
C ILE A 376 -2.12 -22.03 -23.01
N ARG A 377 -3.23 -21.71 -23.67
CA ARG A 377 -4.47 -22.49 -23.58
C ARG A 377 -4.27 -23.95 -24.04
N PRO A 378 -4.87 -24.95 -23.37
CA PRO A 378 -4.64 -26.37 -23.68
C PRO A 378 -4.88 -26.76 -25.14
N GLU A 379 -5.87 -26.17 -25.81
CA GLU A 379 -6.19 -26.40 -27.22
C GLU A 379 -5.10 -25.92 -28.20
N LYS A 380 -4.15 -25.08 -27.73
CA LYS A 380 -2.99 -24.62 -28.50
C LYS A 380 -1.81 -25.59 -28.41
N TRP A 381 -1.99 -26.75 -27.77
CA TRP A 381 -0.99 -27.79 -27.66
C TRP A 381 -1.40 -29.03 -28.45
N SER A 382 -0.43 -29.69 -29.09
CA SER A 382 -0.62 -31.02 -29.67
C SER A 382 0.58 -31.93 -29.40
N VAL A 383 0.39 -33.23 -29.56
CA VAL A 383 1.45 -34.23 -29.32
C VAL A 383 2.47 -34.17 -30.47
N LEU A 384 3.70 -33.80 -30.15
CA LEU A 384 4.83 -33.87 -31.08
C LEU A 384 5.40 -35.29 -31.14
N GLY A 385 5.39 -36.00 -30.01
CA GLY A 385 5.97 -37.34 -29.93
C GLY A 385 5.45 -38.18 -28.78
N ASN A 386 5.41 -39.49 -29.01
CA ASN A 386 5.04 -40.48 -28.00
C ASN A 386 5.77 -41.83 -28.23
N PRO A 387 5.81 -42.72 -27.22
CA PRO A 387 6.58 -43.96 -27.31
C PRO A 387 6.04 -44.98 -28.34
N GLY A 388 4.72 -44.92 -28.59
CA GLY A 388 3.98 -45.83 -29.48
C GLY A 388 3.83 -45.34 -30.92
N ALA A 389 4.43 -44.20 -31.29
CA ALA A 389 4.32 -43.68 -32.65
C ALA A 389 5.02 -44.60 -33.66
N VAL A 390 4.30 -45.03 -34.69
CA VAL A 390 4.87 -45.81 -35.79
C VAL A 390 5.59 -44.85 -36.74
N PRO A 391 6.89 -45.04 -37.04
CA PRO A 391 7.58 -44.22 -38.03
C PRO A 391 6.86 -44.33 -39.39
N PRO A 392 6.71 -43.25 -40.17
CA PRO A 392 6.22 -43.37 -41.53
C PRO A 392 7.15 -44.32 -42.30
N LEU A 393 6.57 -45.34 -42.95
CA LEU A 393 7.30 -46.24 -43.84
C LEU A 393 8.02 -45.37 -44.88
N LEU A 394 9.35 -45.37 -44.85
CA LEU A 394 10.16 -44.83 -45.94
C LEU A 394 9.77 -45.60 -47.21
N PRO A 395 9.46 -44.95 -48.34
CA PRO A 395 9.21 -45.66 -49.59
C PRO A 395 10.45 -46.50 -49.91
N ALA A 396 10.22 -47.80 -50.15
CA ALA A 396 11.27 -48.76 -50.41
C ALA A 396 12.18 -48.28 -51.55
N ALA A 397 13.49 -48.33 -51.31
CA ALA A 397 14.49 -48.06 -52.33
C ALA A 397 14.28 -49.02 -53.51
N VAL A 398 14.01 -48.47 -54.68
CA VAL A 398 14.01 -49.22 -55.95
C VAL A 398 15.44 -49.73 -56.19
N PRO A 399 15.65 -51.03 -56.43
CA PRO A 399 17.00 -51.55 -56.69
C PRO A 399 17.56 -51.00 -58.01
N PRO A 400 18.87 -50.80 -58.11
CA PRO A 400 19.48 -50.19 -59.28
C PRO A 400 19.43 -51.14 -60.49
N PRO A 401 19.27 -50.62 -61.73
CA PRO A 401 19.36 -51.45 -62.91
C PRO A 401 20.81 -51.84 -63.22
N VAL A 402 20.99 -53.09 -63.65
CA VAL A 402 22.25 -53.73 -64.08
C VAL A 402 22.65 -53.22 -65.49
N PRO A 403 23.95 -53.08 -65.84
CA PRO A 403 24.41 -52.26 -66.96
C PRO A 403 24.80 -53.05 -68.23
N ALA A 404 24.66 -52.41 -69.40
CA ALA A 404 25.40 -52.60 -70.66
C ALA A 404 24.88 -51.55 -71.67
N ALA A 405 25.63 -50.88 -72.57
CA ALA A 405 27.02 -50.94 -73.01
C ALA A 405 27.45 -49.60 -73.67
N VAL A 406 28.71 -49.19 -73.39
CA VAL A 406 29.78 -48.67 -74.28
C VAL A 406 29.49 -47.63 -75.41
N SER A 407 29.92 -46.37 -75.14
CA SER A 407 30.79 -45.42 -75.92
C SER A 407 30.48 -44.99 -77.37
N PRO A 408 31.01 -43.86 -77.91
CA PRO A 408 32.14 -43.04 -77.41
C PRO A 408 31.98 -41.48 -77.38
N LEU A 409 32.88 -40.86 -76.60
CA LEU A 409 33.32 -39.45 -76.65
C LEU A 409 33.92 -39.09 -78.02
N ALA A 410 33.84 -37.85 -78.54
CA ALA A 410 34.65 -36.65 -78.19
C ALA A 410 34.34 -35.52 -79.24
N PRO A 411 34.92 -34.28 -79.21
CA PRO A 411 35.79 -33.65 -78.23
C PRO A 411 35.36 -32.22 -77.79
N ALA A 412 36.14 -31.65 -76.86
CA ALA A 412 36.01 -30.34 -76.25
C ALA A 412 36.51 -29.17 -77.12
N ALA A 413 36.03 -27.95 -76.85
CA ALA A 413 36.80 -26.72 -76.98
C ALA A 413 36.24 -25.58 -76.09
N VAL A 414 37.15 -24.85 -75.47
CA VAL A 414 37.06 -23.64 -74.64
C VAL A 414 37.95 -22.58 -75.35
N PRO A 415 38.01 -21.26 -75.04
CA PRO A 415 37.11 -20.26 -74.42
C PRO A 415 36.87 -19.01 -75.32
N ALA A 416 36.07 -18.02 -74.88
CA ALA A 416 36.46 -16.58 -74.87
C ALA A 416 35.33 -15.60 -74.47
N THR A 417 35.58 -14.88 -73.37
CA THR A 417 35.46 -13.41 -73.16
C THR A 417 34.12 -12.63 -73.26
N LYS A 418 33.71 -12.12 -72.08
CA LYS A 418 33.08 -10.82 -71.68
C LYS A 418 32.17 -10.06 -72.67
N ILE A 419 30.99 -9.62 -72.19
CA ILE A 419 30.62 -8.19 -71.92
C ILE A 419 29.19 -8.07 -71.34
N SER A 420 29.10 -7.30 -70.25
CA SER A 420 28.08 -6.38 -69.74
C SER A 420 26.57 -6.45 -70.08
N ALA A 421 25.79 -6.49 -68.99
CA ALA A 421 24.68 -5.58 -68.60
C ALA A 421 23.27 -5.60 -69.26
N ALA A 422 22.29 -5.70 -68.35
CA ALA A 422 20.94 -5.10 -68.33
C ALA A 422 19.83 -5.69 -69.21
N THR A 423 18.86 -6.37 -68.58
CA THR A 423 17.44 -5.94 -68.40
C THR A 423 16.61 -7.09 -67.84
N SER A 424 16.16 -6.96 -66.58
CA SER A 424 15.29 -7.95 -65.92
C SER A 424 13.82 -7.56 -66.08
N SER A 425 13.08 -8.33 -66.88
CA SER A 425 11.61 -8.36 -66.81
C SER A 425 11.14 -8.88 -65.44
N PRO A 426 10.01 -8.39 -64.91
CA PRO A 426 9.51 -8.82 -63.61
C PRO A 426 8.93 -10.23 -63.74
N ALA A 427 9.57 -11.20 -63.08
CA ALA A 427 9.00 -12.52 -62.93
C ALA A 427 7.72 -12.42 -62.07
N LEU A 428 6.56 -12.58 -62.69
CA LEU A 428 5.29 -12.78 -62.00
C LEU A 428 5.45 -13.93 -61.01
N SER A 429 5.57 -13.59 -59.72
CA SER A 429 5.80 -14.58 -58.67
C SER A 429 4.55 -15.43 -58.50
N ARG A 430 4.64 -16.71 -58.88
CA ARG A 430 3.56 -17.69 -58.70
C ARG A 430 3.42 -18.04 -57.21
N CYS A 431 2.19 -18.27 -56.78
CA CYS A 431 1.89 -18.77 -55.44
C CYS A 431 2.50 -20.16 -55.29
N ARG A 432 3.37 -20.36 -54.30
CA ARG A 432 4.05 -21.66 -54.09
C ARG A 432 3.12 -22.80 -53.64
N ILE A 433 1.89 -22.48 -53.26
CA ILE A 433 0.91 -23.47 -52.77
C ILE A 433 -0.02 -23.89 -53.91
N HIS A 434 -0.46 -22.94 -54.74
CA HIS A 434 -1.48 -23.16 -55.75
C HIS A 434 -0.96 -23.01 -57.19
N GLU A 435 0.33 -22.68 -57.35
CA GLU A 435 1.05 -22.53 -58.62
C GLU A 435 0.43 -21.57 -59.66
N ILE A 436 -0.59 -20.81 -59.28
CA ILE A 436 -1.18 -19.70 -60.05
C ILE A 436 -0.45 -18.38 -59.74
N PRO A 437 -0.52 -17.36 -60.61
CA PRO A 437 0.02 -16.03 -60.29
C PRO A 437 -0.48 -15.55 -58.93
N ARG A 438 0.40 -14.99 -58.09
CA ARG A 438 0.02 -14.52 -56.73
C ARG A 438 -1.15 -13.54 -56.73
N GLU A 439 -1.31 -12.81 -57.84
CA GLU A 439 -2.34 -11.80 -58.07
C GLU A 439 -3.74 -12.41 -58.22
N GLU A 440 -3.81 -13.68 -58.64
CA GLU A 440 -5.04 -14.44 -58.83
C GLU A 440 -5.31 -15.41 -57.67
N CYS A 441 -4.42 -15.43 -56.66
CA CYS A 441 -4.54 -16.35 -55.52
C CYS A 441 -5.25 -15.68 -54.34
N ASP A 442 -6.51 -16.06 -54.11
CA ASP A 442 -7.35 -15.59 -52.99
C ASP A 442 -6.66 -15.68 -51.62
N TRP A 443 -5.82 -16.71 -51.41
CA TRP A 443 -5.08 -16.87 -50.15
C TRP A 443 -3.95 -15.85 -49.99
N CYS A 444 -3.27 -15.48 -51.07
CA CYS A 444 -2.21 -14.46 -51.04
C CYS A 444 -2.79 -13.03 -50.99
N GLN A 445 -3.93 -12.80 -51.66
CA GLN A 445 -4.63 -11.51 -51.68
C GLN A 445 -5.24 -11.13 -50.32
N LYS A 446 -5.62 -12.11 -49.48
CA LYS A 446 -6.24 -11.87 -48.16
C LYS A 446 -5.25 -11.70 -47.00
N ARG A 447 -3.94 -11.71 -47.25
CA ARG A 447 -2.92 -11.51 -46.22
C ARG A 447 -2.64 -10.00 -46.05
N PRO A 448 -2.70 -9.41 -44.84
CA PRO A 448 -2.23 -8.05 -44.63
C PRO A 448 -0.72 -7.99 -44.94
N SER A 449 -0.33 -7.17 -45.91
CA SER A 449 1.08 -7.06 -46.36
C SER A 449 1.97 -6.49 -45.24
N PRO A 450 3.12 -7.12 -44.93
CA PRO A 450 3.97 -6.73 -43.82
C PRO A 450 5.17 -5.88 -44.29
N ARG A 451 4.96 -4.73 -44.93
CA ARG A 451 6.03 -3.74 -45.15
C ARG A 451 5.54 -2.29 -45.07
N LEU A 452 5.81 -1.71 -43.90
CA LEU A 452 5.99 -0.28 -43.58
C LEU A 452 4.78 0.64 -43.75
N GLY A 453 4.48 1.36 -42.65
CA GLY A 453 3.46 2.38 -42.63
C GLY A 453 3.72 3.56 -43.56
N ARG A 454 2.64 4.29 -43.85
CA ARG A 454 2.55 5.75 -43.89
C ARG A 454 1.07 6.13 -43.98
N ARG A 455 0.59 6.86 -42.96
CA ARG A 455 -0.66 7.66 -42.90
C ARG A 455 -1.92 6.81 -43.10
N TYR A 456 -2.73 6.55 -42.07
CA TYR A 456 -3.42 7.51 -41.21
C TYR A 456 -3.62 6.92 -39.81
#